data_AF-R7QJK4-F1
#
_entry.id   AF-R7QJK4-F1
#
_cell.length_a   1.000
_cell.length_b   1.000
_cell.length_c   1.000
_cell.angle_alpha   90.00
_cell.angle_beta   90.00
_cell.angle_gamma   90.00
#
_symmetry.space_group_name_H-M   'P 1'
#
loop_
_entity.id
_entity.type
_entity.pdbx_description
1 polymer ?
#
loop_
_entity_poly.entity_id
_entity_poly.type
_entity_poly.pdbx_seq_one_letter_code
_entity_poly.pdbx_strand_id
1 'polypeptide(L)'
;MGAGARGPKLPKRSAIERLTRKGPECLPEMMAMLSCFKDSNFNEARCAGQMRSLSECVSRQPEAKSKKSTVFYHLKRLYYMQRR
;
A
#
# COMPACT_ATOMS: atom_id res chain seq x y z
N MET A 1 -0.49 35.09 29.13
CA MET A 1 0.20 35.05 27.81
C MET A 1 0.00 33.68 27.19
N GLY A 2 -1.06 33.48 26.40
CA GLY A 2 -1.34 32.20 25.75
C GLY A 2 -0.57 32.09 24.45
N ALA A 3 0.34 31.11 24.34
CA ALA A 3 1.05 30.84 23.10
C ALA A 3 0.03 30.49 22.01
N GLY A 4 -0.17 31.40 21.05
CA GLY A 4 -0.94 31.14 19.84
C GLY A 4 -0.30 29.96 19.11
N ALA A 5 -0.88 28.77 19.29
CA ALA A 5 -0.41 27.55 18.68
C ALA A 5 -0.44 27.74 17.16
N ARG A 6 0.73 27.95 16.56
CA ARG A 6 0.89 27.95 15.11
C ARG A 6 0.31 26.62 14.63
N GLY A 7 -0.80 26.68 13.89
CA GLY A 7 -1.53 25.49 13.47
C GLY A 7 -0.62 24.43 12.83
N PRO A 8 -1.01 23.15 12.89
CA PRO A 8 -0.15 22.04 12.49
C PRO A 8 0.42 22.26 11.08
N LYS A 9 1.74 22.13 10.95
CA LYS A 9 2.42 22.23 9.65
C LYS A 9 1.98 21.07 8.76
N LEU A 10 1.68 21.35 7.50
CA LEU A 10 1.32 20.31 6.54
C LEU A 10 2.51 19.31 6.39
N PRO A 11 2.27 17.99 6.51
CA PRO A 11 3.31 17.01 6.23
C PRO A 11 3.82 17.11 4.79
N LYS A 12 5.10 16.77 4.59
CA LYS A 12 5.72 16.77 3.27
C LYS A 12 4.97 15.80 2.34
N ARG A 13 4.83 16.18 1.06
CA ARG A 13 4.17 15.34 0.04
C ARG A 13 4.76 13.93 -0.03
N SER A 14 6.08 13.79 0.07
CA SER A 14 6.77 12.49 0.06
C SER A 14 6.46 11.59 1.28
N ALA A 15 6.00 12.15 2.40
CA ALA A 15 5.52 11.37 3.52
C ALA A 15 4.14 10.76 3.22
N ILE A 16 3.24 11.55 2.62
CA ILE A 16 1.90 11.10 2.22
C ILE A 16 1.98 10.09 1.07
N GLU A 17 2.85 10.32 0.09
CA GLU A 17 3.06 9.37 -1.01
C GLU A 17 3.58 8.02 -0.50
N ARG A 18 4.48 8.01 0.50
CA ARG A 18 4.92 6.77 1.14
C ARG A 18 3.79 6.04 1.87
N LEU A 19 2.97 6.76 2.62
CA LEU A 19 1.86 6.18 3.38
C LEU A 19 0.71 5.66 2.51
N THR A 20 0.52 6.27 1.33
CA THR A 20 -0.58 5.93 0.41
C THR A 20 -0.14 5.00 -0.72
N ARG A 21 1.14 4.64 -0.77
CA ARG A 21 1.66 3.69 -1.75
C ARG A 21 1.07 2.31 -1.45
N LYS A 22 0.16 1.85 -2.31
CA LYS A 22 -0.26 0.45 -2.31
C LYS A 22 0.96 -0.41 -2.63
N GLY A 23 1.20 -1.41 -1.79
CA GLY A 23 2.22 -2.41 -2.03
C GLY A 23 1.88 -3.28 -3.26
N PRO A 24 2.80 -4.16 -3.69
CA PRO A 24 2.52 -5.16 -4.70
C PRO A 24 1.28 -5.98 -4.33
N GLU A 25 0.28 -6.07 -5.22
CA GLU A 25 -1.01 -6.67 -4.85
C GLU A 25 -0.94 -8.19 -4.64
N CYS A 26 0.02 -8.89 -5.26
CA CYS A 26 0.22 -10.34 -5.11
C CYS A 26 1.29 -10.75 -4.09
N LEU A 27 1.82 -9.79 -3.33
CA LEU A 27 2.79 -10.06 -2.27
C LEU A 27 2.27 -11.02 -1.18
N PRO A 28 1.03 -10.90 -0.68
CA PRO A 28 0.52 -11.85 0.32
C PRO A 28 0.47 -13.28 -0.21
N GLU A 29 0.09 -13.46 -1.49
CA GLU A 29 -0.08 -14.78 -2.09
C GLU A 29 1.28 -15.43 -2.35
N MET A 30 2.27 -14.61 -2.68
CA MET A 30 3.67 -15.03 -2.78
C MET A 30 4.22 -15.45 -1.42
N MET A 31 3.95 -14.68 -0.36
CA MET A 31 4.37 -15.03 1.00
C MET A 31 3.70 -16.31 1.50
N ALA A 32 2.42 -16.53 1.17
CA ALA A 32 1.71 -17.75 1.49
C ALA A 32 2.36 -18.97 0.81
N MET A 33 2.71 -18.87 -0.47
CA MET A 33 3.44 -19.93 -1.19
C MET A 33 4.81 -20.21 -0.56
N LEU A 34 5.58 -19.18 -0.24
CA LEU A 34 6.89 -19.32 0.41
C LEU A 34 6.77 -19.95 1.80
N SER A 35 5.74 -19.59 2.57
CA SER A 35 5.47 -20.21 3.88
C SER A 35 5.15 -21.70 3.75
N CYS A 36 4.35 -22.07 2.75
CA CYS A 36 4.05 -23.46 2.47
C CYS A 36 5.31 -24.25 2.08
N PHE A 37 6.20 -23.67 1.25
CA PHE A 37 7.47 -24.31 0.92
C PHE A 37 8.38 -24.51 2.12
N LYS A 38 8.43 -23.52 3.02
CA LYS A 38 9.19 -23.64 4.27
C LYS A 38 8.68 -24.82 5.10
N ASP A 39 7.37 -24.97 5.24
CA ASP A 39 6.77 -26.00 6.10
C ASP A 39 6.73 -27.39 5.43
N SER A 40 6.74 -27.44 4.10
CA SER A 40 6.62 -28.67 3.30
C SER A 40 7.94 -29.16 2.68
N ASN A 41 9.09 -28.60 3.08
CA ASN A 41 10.41 -28.87 2.48
C ASN A 41 10.40 -28.72 0.94
N PHE A 42 9.82 -27.63 0.45
CA PHE A 42 9.72 -27.33 -0.99
C PHE A 42 8.95 -28.38 -1.80
N ASN A 43 8.07 -29.15 -1.16
CA ASN A 43 7.20 -30.08 -1.87
C ASN A 43 6.10 -29.32 -2.64
N GLU A 44 6.26 -29.26 -3.96
CA GLU A 44 5.34 -28.58 -4.87
C GLU A 44 3.91 -29.14 -4.83
N ALA A 45 3.74 -30.45 -4.68
CA ALA A 45 2.42 -31.08 -4.66
C ALA A 45 1.59 -30.63 -3.46
N ARG A 46 2.23 -30.38 -2.32
CA ARG A 46 1.56 -29.84 -1.11
C ARG A 46 1.23 -28.36 -1.21
N CYS A 47 1.99 -27.62 -2.02
CA CYS A 47 1.83 -26.17 -2.19
C CYS A 47 1.12 -25.76 -3.48
N ALA A 48 0.56 -26.73 -4.21
CA ALA A 48 -0.12 -26.51 -5.49
C ALA A 48 -1.30 -25.53 -5.38
N GLY A 49 -1.99 -25.49 -4.24
CA GLY A 49 -3.07 -24.53 -3.99
C GLY A 49 -2.57 -23.08 -3.95
N GLN A 50 -1.47 -22.85 -3.23
CA GLN A 50 -0.84 -21.53 -3.07
C GLN A 50 -0.18 -21.07 -4.39
N MET A 51 0.37 -22.02 -5.17
CA MET A 51 0.86 -21.74 -6.52
C MET A 51 -0.28 -21.28 -7.45
N ARG A 52 -1.44 -21.95 -7.41
CA ARG A 52 -2.61 -21.55 -8.19
C ARG A 52 -3.12 -20.17 -7.80
N SER A 53 -3.25 -19.87 -6.50
CA SER A 53 -3.69 -18.56 -6.04
C SER A 53 -2.73 -17.44 -6.46
N LEU A 54 -1.41 -17.69 -6.41
CA LEU A 54 -0.42 -16.73 -6.89
C LEU A 54 -0.55 -16.51 -8.41
N SER A 55 -0.66 -17.59 -9.19
CA SER A 55 -0.82 -17.50 -10.64
C SER A 55 -2.08 -16.74 -11.05
N GLU A 56 -3.17 -16.95 -10.32
CA GLU A 56 -4.43 -16.27 -10.53
C GLU A 56 -4.29 -14.78 -10.18
N CYS A 57 -3.66 -14.43 -9.05
CA CYS A 57 -3.42 -13.04 -8.69
C CYS A 57 -2.60 -12.30 -9.77
N VAL A 58 -1.52 -12.92 -10.27
CA VAL A 58 -0.66 -12.35 -11.29
C VAL A 58 -1.42 -12.19 -12.61
N SER A 59 -2.18 -13.20 -13.03
CA SER A 59 -2.97 -13.17 -14.27
C SER A 59 -4.06 -12.09 -14.26
N ARG A 60 -4.60 -11.78 -13.08
CA ARG A 60 -5.64 -10.76 -12.88
C ARG A 60 -5.08 -9.36 -12.80
N GLN A 61 -3.76 -9.14 -12.76
CA GLN A 61 -3.23 -7.77 -12.69
C GLN A 61 -3.45 -7.05 -14.03
N PRO A 62 -4.36 -6.05 -14.10
CA PRO A 62 -4.36 -5.16 -15.25
C PRO A 62 -3.06 -4.35 -15.24
N GLU A 63 -2.56 -3.94 -16.41
CA GLU A 63 -1.42 -3.03 -16.50
C GLU A 63 -1.62 -1.87 -15.53
N ALA A 64 -0.78 -1.82 -14.50
CA ALA A 64 -1.02 -1.01 -13.31
C ALA A 64 -0.96 0.48 -13.66
N LYS A 65 -2.10 1.07 -14.05
CA LYS A 65 -2.27 2.52 -14.08
C LYS A 65 -2.22 3.00 -12.64
N SER A 66 -1.02 3.32 -12.17
CA SER A 66 -0.76 3.91 -10.86
C SER A 66 -1.62 5.18 -10.70
N LYS A 67 -2.79 5.03 -10.07
CA LYS A 67 -3.63 6.17 -9.68
C LYS A 67 -2.89 6.90 -8.56
N LYS A 68 -2.32 8.06 -8.88
CA LYS A 68 -1.66 8.92 -7.89
C LYS A 68 -2.67 9.31 -6.80
N SER A 69 -2.27 9.17 -5.54
CA SER A 69 -3.11 9.53 -4.40
C SER A 69 -3.44 11.03 -4.41
N THR A 70 -4.71 11.38 -4.23
CA THR A 70 -5.19 12.78 -4.13
C THR A 70 -5.18 13.30 -2.70
N VAL A 71 -4.73 12.51 -1.72
CA VAL A 71 -4.77 12.86 -0.28
C VAL A 71 -4.05 14.17 0.01
N PHE A 72 -2.90 14.43 -0.63
CA PHE A 72 -2.17 15.69 -0.45
C PHE A 72 -2.99 16.91 -0.90
N TYR A 73 -3.77 16.78 -1.98
CA TYR A 73 -4.63 17.85 -2.47
C TYR A 73 -5.72 18.20 -1.44
N HIS A 74 -6.37 17.17 -0.87
CA HIS A 74 -7.42 17.37 0.13
C HIS A 74 -6.86 17.99 1.43
N LEU A 75 -5.71 17.52 1.91
CA LEU A 75 -5.04 18.08 3.08
C LEU A 75 -4.67 19.56 2.87
N LYS A 76 -4.11 19.89 1.69
CA LYS A 76 -3.76 21.26 1.35
C LYS A 76 -5.00 22.17 1.30
N ARG A 77 -6.12 21.68 0.76
CA ARG A 77 -7.39 22.42 0.70
C ARG A 77 -7.93 22.71 2.11
N LEU A 78 -7.97 21.71 2.99
CA LEU A 78 -8.44 21.87 4.38
C LEU A 78 -7.56 22.86 5.16
N TYR A 79 -6.24 22.78 4.99
CA TYR A 79 -5.30 23.67 5.65
C TYR A 79 -5.53 25.15 5.32
N TYR A 80 -5.84 25.48 4.06
CA TYR A 80 -6.17 26.87 3.69
C TYR A 80 -7.56 27.30 4.14
N MET A 81 -8.53 26.38 4.18
CA MET A 81 -9.89 26.68 4.67
C MET A 81 -9.88 27.01 6.17
N GLN A 82 -9.09 26.31 6.97
CA GLN A 82 -8.99 26.52 8.41
C GLN A 82 -8.22 27.80 8.81
N ARG A 83 -7.54 28.42 7.84
CA ARG A 83 -6.75 29.66 8.03
C ARG A 83 -7.48 30.92 7.60
N ARG A 84 -8.71 30.78 7.06
CA ARG A 84 -9.68 31.86 6.92
C ARG A 84 -10.48 31.97 8.20
#